data_AF-A0A1H0ELQ3-F1
#
_entry.id   AF-A0A1H0ELQ3-F1
#
_cell.length_a   1.000
_cell.length_b   1.000
_cell.length_c   1.000
_cell.angle_alpha   90.00
_cell.angle_beta   90.00
_cell.angle_gamma   90.00
#
_symmetry.space_group_name_H-M   'P 1'
#
loop_
_entity.id
_entity.type
_entity.pdbx_description
1 polymer ?
#
loop_
_entity_poly.entity_id
_entity_poly.type
_entity_poly.pdbx_seq_one_letter_code
_entity_poly.pdbx_strand_id
1 'polypeptide(L)' 'MERVRNVHGILVKKGCMSCQYREIIDGVRFCKLTHLKVTACYMCKSWEMSEGLQNAGLERGGVVRLRGTLEVVIE' A
#
# COMPACT_ATOMS: atom_id res chain seq x y z
N MET A 1 1.58 13.17 4.92
CA MET A 1 1.76 11.70 4.83
C MET A 1 3.02 11.45 4.02
N GLU A 2 3.98 10.74 4.59
CA GLU A 2 5.30 10.48 3.96
C GLU A 2 5.12 9.66 2.66
N ARG A 3 5.99 9.87 1.67
CA ARG A 3 5.98 9.13 0.39
C ARG A 3 7.34 8.51 0.14
N VAL A 4 7.36 7.36 -0.51
CA VAL A 4 8.58 6.64 -0.90
C VAL A 4 8.46 6.18 -2.35
N ARG A 5 9.58 6.10 -3.07
CA ARG A 5 9.59 5.52 -4.42
C ARG A 5 9.81 4.02 -4.34
N ASN A 6 9.08 3.26 -5.13
CA ASN A 6 9.43 1.87 -5.37
C ASN A 6 10.66 1.79 -6.31
N VAL A 7 11.13 0.57 -6.58
CA VAL A 7 12.31 0.31 -7.43
C VAL A 7 12.12 0.77 -8.88
N HIS A 8 10.88 1.00 -9.31
CA HIS A 8 10.51 1.48 -10.65
C HIS A 8 10.21 2.98 -10.68
N GLY A 9 10.51 3.70 -9.60
CA GLY A 9 10.35 5.16 -9.53
C GLY A 9 8.93 5.66 -9.25
N ILE A 10 7.95 4.78 -8.99
CA ILE A 10 6.57 5.15 -8.66
C ILE A 10 6.50 5.66 -7.22
N LEU A 11 5.87 6.82 -7.02
CA LEU A 11 5.61 7.39 -5.70
C LEU A 11 4.45 6.68 -5.00
N VAL A 12 4.74 6.11 -3.83
CA VAL A 12 3.78 5.41 -2.97
C VAL A 12 3.63 6.17 -1.65
N LYS A 13 2.39 6.36 -1.19
CA LYS A 13 2.10 6.94 0.14
C LYS A 13 2.43 5.89 1.22
N LYS A 14 3.27 6.21 2.20
CA LYS A 14 3.56 5.30 3.33
C LYS A 14 2.38 5.27 4.30
N GLY A 15 1.96 4.07 4.65
CA GLY A 15 0.87 3.80 5.59
C GLY A 15 0.44 2.33 5.52
N CYS A 16 -0.47 1.91 6.40
CA CYS A 16 -1.00 0.56 6.40
C CYS A 16 -1.63 0.20 5.05
N MET A 17 -2.25 1.16 4.36
CA MET A 17 -2.77 0.99 3.00
C MET A 17 -1.74 0.48 1.98
N SER A 18 -0.45 0.77 2.17
CA SER A 18 0.63 0.34 1.28
C SER A 18 1.55 -0.69 1.93
N CYS A 19 1.18 -1.22 3.10
CA CYS A 19 1.99 -2.13 3.88
C CYS A 19 1.76 -3.59 3.45
N GLN A 20 2.80 -4.42 3.41
CA GLN A 20 2.67 -5.84 3.12
C GLN A 20 1.91 -6.62 4.21
N TYR A 21 1.97 -6.14 5.45
CA TYR A 21 1.32 -6.78 6.60
C TYR A 21 -0.16 -6.37 6.74
N ARG A 22 -0.72 -5.66 5.78
CA ARG A 22 -2.14 -5.25 5.81
C ARG A 22 -3.04 -6.46 5.57
N GLU A 23 -4.08 -6.57 6.38
CA GLU A 23 -5.20 -7.47 6.17
C GLU A 23 -6.52 -6.70 6.25
N ILE A 24 -7.52 -7.12 5.47
CA ILE A 24 -8.88 -6.59 5.54
C ILE A 24 -9.81 -7.76 5.84
N ILE A 25 -10.44 -7.72 7.00
CA ILE A 25 -11.42 -8.71 7.45
C ILE A 25 -12.72 -7.95 7.69
N ASP A 26 -13.78 -8.33 7.00
CA ASP A 26 -15.11 -7.67 7.09
C ASP A 26 -15.05 -6.14 6.93
N GLY A 27 -14.22 -5.65 5.99
CA GLY A 27 -14.03 -4.23 5.73
C GLY A 27 -13.18 -3.48 6.77
N VAL A 28 -12.72 -4.16 7.83
CA VAL A 28 -11.85 -3.59 8.86
C VAL A 28 -10.40 -3.93 8.56
N ARG A 29 -9.53 -2.92 8.61
CA ARG A 29 -8.08 -3.09 8.42
C ARG A 29 -7.39 -3.53 9.70
N PHE A 30 -6.62 -4.60 9.59
CA PHE A 30 -5.76 -5.13 10.64
C PHE A 30 -4.33 -5.23 10.15
N CYS A 31 -3.39 -5.18 11.09
CA CYS A 31 -1.98 -5.49 10.84
C CYS A 31 -1.72 -6.95 11.22
N LYS A 32 -1.29 -7.80 10.28
CA LYS A 32 -0.97 -9.22 10.53
C LYS A 32 0.18 -9.42 11.53
N LEU A 33 1.09 -8.44 11.61
CA LEU A 33 2.26 -8.52 12.49
C LEU A 33 1.93 -8.22 13.95
N THR A 34 1.04 -7.26 14.20
CA THR A 34 0.72 -6.78 15.55
C THR A 34 -0.68 -7.16 16.01
N HIS A 35 -1.51 -7.70 15.11
CA HIS A 35 -2.93 -8.00 15.29
C HIS A 35 -3.78 -6.79 15.71
N LEU A 36 -3.26 -5.57 15.53
CA LEU A 36 -3.98 -4.33 15.86
C LEU A 36 -4.91 -3.92 14.71
N LYS A 37 -6.09 -3.42 15.09
CA LYS A 37 -6.97 -2.65 14.19
C LYS A 37 -6.30 -1.31 13.86
N VAL A 38 -6.20 -0.99 12.57
CA VAL A 38 -5.43 0.16 12.09
C VAL A 38 -6.19 0.92 11.00
N THR A 39 -5.89 2.21 10.85
CA THR A 39 -6.43 3.03 9.74
C THR A 39 -5.51 2.97 8.52
N ALA A 40 -5.98 3.38 7.33
CA ALA A 40 -5.15 3.39 6.11
C ALA A 40 -3.84 4.18 6.30
N CYS A 41 -3.91 5.30 7.01
CA CYS A 41 -2.81 6.22 7.23
C CYS A 41 -1.88 5.81 8.37
N TYR A 42 -2.23 4.79 9.16
CA TYR A 42 -1.42 4.32 10.27
C TYR A 42 -0.05 3.84 9.78
N MET A 43 1.03 4.27 10.41
CA MET A 43 2.40 3.91 10.03
C MET A 43 3.14 3.42 11.29
N CYS A 44 3.57 2.16 11.27
CA CYS A 44 4.37 1.58 12.33
C CYS A 44 5.85 1.54 11.93
N LYS A 45 6.73 1.32 12.92
CA LYS A 45 8.19 1.20 12.69
C LYS A 45 8.57 0.00 11.81
N SER A 46 7.71 -1.02 11.76
CA SER A 46 7.88 -2.23 10.95
C SER A 46 7.19 -2.11 9.59
N TRP A 47 6.90 -0.90 9.11
CA TRP A 47 6.27 -0.70 7.81
C TRP A 47 7.19 -1.18 6.70
N GLU A 48 6.62 -1.94 5.78
CA GLU A 48 7.29 -2.43 4.58
C GLU A 48 6.31 -2.43 3.41
N MET A 49 6.77 -1.99 2.25
CA MET A 49 5.92 -1.83 1.07
C MET A 49 5.35 -3.19 0.63
N SER A 50 4.08 -3.24 0.25
CA SER A 50 3.50 -4.47 -0.31
C SER A 50 4.18 -4.86 -1.63
N GLU A 51 4.36 -6.16 -1.85
CA GLU A 51 5.00 -6.70 -3.06
C GLU A 51 4.35 -6.17 -4.35
N GLY A 52 3.02 -6.06 -4.38
CA GLY A 52 2.30 -5.49 -5.52
C GLY A 52 2.66 -4.02 -5.79
N LEU A 53 2.91 -3.23 -4.74
CA LEU A 53 3.35 -1.84 -4.88
C LEU A 53 4.86 -1.73 -5.16
N GLN A 54 5.66 -2.65 -4.63
CA GLN A 54 7.09 -2.72 -4.92
C GLN A 54 7.33 -2.98 -6.42
N ASN A 55 6.52 -3.88 -7.00
CA ASN A 55 6.56 -4.27 -8.41
C ASN A 55 5.63 -3.45 -9.31
N ALA A 56 4.93 -2.45 -8.76
CA ALA A 56 4.08 -1.57 -9.54
C ALA A 56 4.91 -0.84 -10.61
N GLY A 57 4.45 -0.86 -11.86
CA GLY A 57 5.16 -0.28 -13.00
C GLY A 57 5.81 -1.31 -13.94
N LEU A 58 5.84 -2.59 -13.58
CA LEU A 58 6.13 -3.67 -14.54
C LEU A 58 4.94 -3.88 -15.49
N GLU A 59 5.21 -4.28 -16.75
CA GLU A 59 4.18 -4.62 -17.76
C GLU A 59 3.13 -5.63 -17.26
N ARG A 60 3.47 -6.44 -16.26
CA ARG A 60 2.57 -7.42 -15.59
C ARG A 60 2.36 -7.15 -14.10
N GLY A 61 2.92 -6.07 -13.56
CA GLY A 61 2.70 -5.65 -12.18
C GLY A 61 1.29 -5.10 -12.06
N GLY A 62 0.35 -5.93 -11.62
CA GLY A 62 -1.07 -5.60 -11.56
C GLY A 62 -1.34 -4.37 -10.70
N VAL A 63 -1.39 -3.19 -11.33
CA VAL A 63 -1.96 -1.99 -10.75
C VAL A 63 -3.33 -1.83 -11.40
N VAL A 64 -4.40 -2.00 -10.61
CA VAL A 64 -5.75 -1.67 -11.05
C VAL A 64 -5.80 -0.17 -11.30
N ARG A 65 -5.62 0.23 -12.56
CA ARG A 65 -5.82 1.62 -13.00
C ARG A 65 -7.32 1.87 -13.08
N LEU A 66 -7.86 2.64 -12.13
CA LEU A 66 -9.13 3.31 -12.34
C LEU A 66 -8.93 4.35 -13.46
N ARG A 67 -9.68 4.22 -14.57
CA ARG A 67 -9.58 5.11 -15.73
C ARG A 67 -9.84 6.57 -15.29
N GLY A 68 -8.87 7.46 -15.50
CA GLY A 68 -9.08 8.92 -15.45
C GLY A 68 -8.15 9.73 -14.54
N THR A 69 -7.31 9.11 -13.71
CA THR A 69 -6.39 9.85 -12.82
C THR A 69 -4.95 9.39 -12.99
N LEU A 70 -4.02 10.35 -13.09
CA LEU A 70 -2.57 10.13 -12.95
C LEU A 70 -2.16 9.78 -11.51
N GLU A 71 -3.13 9.80 -10.59
CA GLU A 71 -2.95 9.38 -9.20
C GLU A 71 -3.43 7.95 -9.01
N VAL A 72 -2.54 7.12 -8.47
CA VAL A 72 -2.88 5.80 -7.94
C VAL A 72 -3.67 6.01 -6.65
N VAL A 73 -4.99 5.83 -6.73
CA VAL A 73 -5.85 5.76 -5.54
C VAL A 73 -5.73 4.36 -4.97
N ILE A 74 -5.22 4.24 -3.75
CA ILE A 74 -5.16 2.99 -3.00
C ILE A 74 -6.36 3.01 -2.04
N GLU A 75 -7.32 2.12 -2.23
CA GLU A 75 -8.29 1.76 -1.19
C GLU A 75 -7.64 0.86 -0.12
#